data_AF-A0A956H1S9-F1
#
_entry.id   AF-A0A956H1S9-F1
#
_cell.length_a   1.000
_cell.length_b   1.000
_cell.length_c   1.000
_cell.angle_alpha   90.00
_cell.angle_beta   90.00
_cell.angle_gamma   90.00
#
_symmetry.space_group_name_H-M   'P 1'
#
loop_
_entity.id
_entity.type
_entity.pdbx_description
1 polymer ?
#
loop_
_entity_poly.entity_id
_entity_poly.type
_entity_poly.pdbx_seq_one_letter_code
_entity_poly.pdbx_strand_id
1 'polypeptide(L)'
;MHNQTATDSQLMSSTSSVLPIFLVERPEPTQIDNLAEELTDLARDGGVEHAVEIGRLVIERLYDGDLSTWRSRGPKAHSLRDLARRDDLPLSSSALYRAIALFELSERLGGIDGWSASGLGISHMRLVLGLPREEQRRLLDEAVAHSWTVAELEREATATRERQPQRRSRGGRPRLPRFVKSINRLVRGVVREELLGDLDAVTEMEPEQIAELRSQLAEVQLRCAELEQALANC
;
A
#
# COMPACT_ATOMS: atom_id res chain seq x y z
N MET A 1 3.68 79.23 54.71
CA MET A 1 3.01 77.96 54.38
C MET A 1 3.20 77.71 52.89
N HIS A 2 4.02 76.73 52.52
CA HIS A 2 4.43 76.40 51.16
C HIS A 2 4.42 74.87 50.98
N ASN A 3 3.90 74.45 49.81
CA ASN A 3 3.89 73.09 49.27
C ASN A 3 5.30 72.55 49.02
N GLN A 4 5.49 71.22 49.10
CA GLN A 4 5.91 70.40 47.94
C GLN A 4 5.99 68.91 48.26
N THR A 5 5.56 68.14 47.27
CA THR A 5 5.44 66.69 47.14
C THR A 5 6.78 66.01 46.88
N ALA A 6 6.98 64.84 47.48
CA ALA A 6 8.15 63.99 47.35
C ALA A 6 8.03 63.05 46.14
N THR A 7 9.08 63.04 45.32
CA THR A 7 9.35 62.04 44.28
C THR A 7 10.84 61.71 44.40
N ASP A 8 11.21 60.47 44.71
CA ASP A 8 12.44 59.94 44.13
C ASP A 8 12.54 58.40 44.12
N SER A 9 12.66 57.91 42.88
CA SER A 9 13.51 56.83 42.38
C SER A 9 13.46 55.42 43.00
N GLN A 10 12.68 54.57 42.33
CA GLN A 10 12.87 53.12 42.20
C GLN A 10 14.20 52.79 41.51
N LEU A 11 15.04 51.98 42.16
CA LEU A 11 16.09 51.19 41.50
C LEU A 11 15.62 49.73 41.44
N MET A 12 15.44 49.25 40.21
CA MET A 12 15.13 47.86 39.88
C MET A 12 16.36 46.98 40.12
N SER A 13 16.22 45.99 41.00
CA SER A 13 17.18 44.89 41.11
C SER A 13 16.66 43.71 40.29
N SER A 14 17.26 43.51 39.12
CA SER A 14 17.00 42.40 38.21
C SER A 14 17.56 41.09 38.77
N THR A 15 16.73 40.28 39.41
CA THR A 15 17.04 38.86 39.64
C THR A 15 16.61 38.06 38.42
N SER A 16 17.55 37.82 37.50
CA SER A 16 17.39 36.91 36.37
C SER A 16 17.30 35.48 36.89
N SER A 17 16.07 34.98 37.00
CA SER A 17 15.76 33.58 37.32
C SER A 17 16.09 32.72 36.11
N VAL A 18 17.27 32.13 36.09
CA VAL A 18 17.63 31.08 35.14
C VAL A 18 16.86 29.82 35.52
N LEU A 19 15.78 29.53 34.80
CA LEU A 19 15.11 28.23 34.91
C LEU A 19 16.07 27.13 34.47
N PRO A 20 16.16 26.00 35.20
CA PRO A 20 16.99 24.89 34.78
C PRO A 20 16.43 24.33 33.47
N ILE A 21 17.28 24.33 32.44
CA ILE A 21 17.05 23.59 31.20
C ILE A 21 16.96 22.11 31.61
N PHE A 22 15.74 21.59 31.70
CA PHE A 22 15.51 20.16 31.77
C PHE A 22 16.09 19.56 30.49
N LEU A 23 17.25 18.94 30.60
CA LEU A 23 17.74 17.98 29.61
C LEU A 23 16.70 16.87 29.55
N VAL A 24 15.79 16.99 28.58
CA VAL A 24 14.92 15.88 28.18
C VAL A 24 15.87 14.81 27.65
N GLU A 25 16.16 13.80 28.46
CA GLU A 25 16.85 12.60 28.01
C GLU A 25 16.09 12.08 26.79
N ARG A 26 16.77 12.08 25.64
CA ARG A 26 16.21 11.54 24.41
C ARG A 26 15.97 10.05 24.68
N PRO A 27 14.74 9.54 24.57
CA PRO A 27 14.49 8.14 24.82
C PRO A 27 15.34 7.30 23.87
N GLU A 28 15.93 6.22 24.39
CA GLU A 28 16.73 5.28 23.61
C GLU A 28 15.92 4.80 22.38
N PRO A 29 16.53 4.81 21.18
CA PRO A 29 15.82 4.48 19.96
C PRO A 29 15.32 3.04 20.01
N THR A 30 14.03 2.86 19.72
CA THR A 30 13.40 1.54 19.68
C THR A 30 13.94 0.72 18.51
N GLN A 31 13.74 -0.60 18.53
CA GLN A 31 14.04 -1.48 17.40
C GLN A 31 13.39 -1.01 16.08
N ILE A 32 12.21 -0.39 16.18
CA ILE A 32 11.48 0.18 15.03
C ILE A 32 12.15 1.47 14.54
N ASP A 33 12.69 2.30 15.43
CA ASP A 33 13.42 3.53 15.07
C ASP A 33 14.69 3.18 14.27
N ASN A 34 15.50 2.26 14.79
CA ASN A 34 16.73 1.82 14.12
C ASN A 34 16.44 1.18 12.74
N LEU A 35 15.36 0.37 12.65
CA LEU A 35 14.95 -0.19 11.37
C LEU A 35 14.47 0.89 10.39
N ALA A 36 13.76 1.92 10.85
CA ALA A 36 13.29 2.99 9.97
C ALA A 36 14.45 3.81 9.39
N GLU A 37 15.49 4.07 10.19
CA GLU A 37 16.71 4.75 9.73
C GLU A 37 17.44 3.92 8.65
N GLU A 38 17.67 2.63 8.92
CA GLU A 38 18.31 1.72 7.95
C GLU A 38 17.51 1.60 6.64
N LEU A 39 16.19 1.51 6.73
CA LEU A 39 15.33 1.46 5.54
C LEU A 39 15.33 2.76 4.74
N THR A 40 15.54 3.91 5.41
CA THR A 40 15.60 5.22 4.75
C THR A 40 16.88 5.38 3.96
N ASP A 41 18.01 4.95 4.52
CA ASP A 41 19.29 4.93 3.82
C ASP A 41 19.26 3.96 2.64
N LEU A 42 18.60 2.82 2.84
CA LEU A 42 18.40 1.84 1.79
C LEU A 42 17.53 2.46 0.68
N ALA A 43 16.31 2.95 0.92
CA ALA A 43 15.29 3.33 -0.08
C ALA A 43 15.67 4.28 -1.26
N ARG A 44 16.91 4.77 -1.34
CA ARG A 44 17.45 5.59 -2.45
C ARG A 44 17.64 4.84 -3.77
N ASP A 45 17.60 3.51 -3.78
CA ASP A 45 17.68 2.67 -4.98
C ASP A 45 16.33 1.96 -5.30
N GLY A 46 16.00 1.80 -6.57
CA GLY A 46 14.74 1.22 -7.06
C GLY A 46 14.86 -0.22 -7.60
N GLY A 47 16.04 -0.82 -7.49
CA GLY A 47 16.36 -2.15 -8.01
C GLY A 47 15.58 -3.32 -7.37
N VAL A 48 15.64 -4.48 -8.01
CA VAL A 48 15.00 -5.71 -7.54
C VAL A 48 15.68 -6.23 -6.27
N GLU A 49 17.01 -6.26 -6.31
CA GLU A 49 17.93 -6.61 -5.22
C GLU A 49 17.65 -5.74 -4.01
N HIS A 50 17.43 -4.45 -4.26
CA HIS A 50 17.11 -3.49 -3.24
C HIS A 50 15.80 -3.77 -2.52
N ALA A 51 14.76 -4.09 -3.30
CA ALA A 51 13.47 -4.47 -2.74
C ALA A 51 13.55 -5.81 -1.98
N VAL A 52 14.41 -6.75 -2.41
CA VAL A 52 14.71 -7.97 -1.65
C VAL A 52 15.39 -7.64 -0.33
N GLU A 53 16.37 -6.73 -0.34
CA GLU A 53 17.14 -6.35 0.83
C GLU A 53 16.27 -5.65 1.89
N ILE A 54 15.38 -4.75 1.46
CA ILE A 54 14.34 -4.17 2.34
C ILE A 54 13.51 -5.28 2.98
N GLY A 55 13.08 -6.28 2.19
CA GLY A 55 12.30 -7.41 2.68
C GLY A 55 13.06 -8.25 3.69
N ARG A 56 14.35 -8.50 3.44
CA ARG A 56 15.27 -9.24 4.32
C ARG A 56 15.41 -8.53 5.67
N LEU A 57 15.77 -7.24 5.67
CA LEU A 57 15.93 -6.44 6.89
C LEU A 57 14.66 -6.43 7.75
N VAL A 58 13.49 -6.28 7.13
CA VAL A 58 12.22 -6.32 7.86
C VAL A 58 11.98 -7.68 8.52
N ILE A 59 12.27 -8.78 7.82
CA ILE A 59 12.10 -10.13 8.37
C ILE A 59 13.13 -10.43 9.47
N GLU A 60 14.38 -10.04 9.29
CA GLU A 60 15.42 -10.19 10.30
C GLU A 60 15.13 -9.41 11.56
N ARG A 61 14.73 -8.14 11.43
CA ARG A 61 14.52 -7.26 12.58
C ARG A 61 13.20 -7.48 13.29
N LEU A 62 12.12 -7.76 12.57
CA LEU A 62 10.79 -7.88 13.20
C LEU A 62 10.34 -9.32 13.46
N TYR A 63 11.04 -10.30 12.89
CA TYR A 63 10.65 -11.71 12.92
C TYR A 63 11.85 -12.64 13.10
N ASP A 64 12.99 -12.14 13.58
CA ASP A 64 14.22 -12.89 13.87
C ASP A 64 14.73 -13.74 12.68
N GLY A 65 14.48 -13.29 11.45
CA GLY A 65 14.83 -14.01 10.23
C GLY A 65 13.87 -15.14 9.87
N ASP A 66 12.87 -15.42 10.70
CA ASP A 66 11.96 -16.54 10.52
C ASP A 66 10.75 -16.18 9.61
N LEU A 67 10.89 -16.56 8.33
CA LEU A 67 9.79 -16.48 7.36
C LEU A 67 8.56 -17.32 7.76
N SER A 68 8.69 -18.32 8.62
CA SER A 68 7.56 -19.11 9.09
C SER A 68 6.67 -18.30 10.05
N THR A 69 7.27 -17.56 10.98
CA THR A 69 6.57 -16.60 11.85
C THR A 69 5.89 -15.51 11.03
N TRP A 70 6.55 -15.00 10.00
CA TRP A 70 5.89 -14.10 9.04
C TRP A 70 4.66 -14.73 8.38
N ARG A 71 4.75 -15.97 7.91
CA ARG A 71 3.64 -16.67 7.22
C ARG A 71 2.48 -17.02 8.13
N SER A 72 2.76 -17.34 9.40
CA SER A 72 1.76 -17.73 10.39
C SER A 72 1.11 -16.55 11.11
N ARG A 73 1.60 -15.32 10.87
CA ARG A 73 1.10 -14.12 11.56
C ARG A 73 -0.40 -13.91 11.34
N GLY A 74 -1.10 -13.63 12.44
CA GLY A 74 -2.48 -13.16 12.37
C GLY A 74 -2.57 -11.71 11.88
N PRO A 75 -3.79 -11.22 11.57
CA PRO A 75 -4.05 -9.83 11.15
C PRO A 75 -3.66 -8.75 12.19
N LYS A 76 -3.13 -9.15 13.36
CA LYS A 76 -2.71 -8.31 14.48
C LYS A 76 -1.18 -8.27 14.67
N ALA A 77 -0.36 -8.57 13.66
CA ALA A 77 1.07 -8.30 13.75
C ALA A 77 1.31 -6.77 13.84
N HIS A 78 1.52 -6.28 15.07
CA HIS A 78 1.57 -4.85 15.39
C HIS A 78 2.84 -4.18 14.85
N SER A 79 4.00 -4.85 14.95
CA SER A 79 5.32 -4.29 14.60
C SER A 79 5.42 -3.76 13.16
N LEU A 80 4.98 -4.52 12.14
CA LEU A 80 5.01 -4.04 10.76
C LEU A 80 4.01 -2.90 10.51
N ARG A 81 2.86 -2.92 11.19
CA ARG A 81 1.87 -1.85 11.07
C ARG A 81 2.38 -0.56 11.71
N ASP A 82 3.08 -0.68 12.82
CA ASP A 82 3.67 0.45 13.54
C ASP A 82 4.83 1.06 12.74
N LEU A 83 5.69 0.22 12.15
CA LEU A 83 6.70 0.67 11.18
C LEU A 83 6.07 1.44 10.01
N ALA A 84 4.99 0.90 9.44
CA ALA A 84 4.32 1.49 8.27
C ALA A 84 3.51 2.77 8.57
N ARG A 85 3.35 3.15 9.84
CA ARG A 85 2.65 4.38 10.27
C ARG A 85 3.58 5.55 10.49
N ARG A 86 4.89 5.34 10.42
CA ARG A 86 5.85 6.42 10.64
C ARG A 86 5.89 7.36 9.45
N ASP A 87 5.88 8.66 9.73
CA ASP A 87 5.93 9.70 8.71
C ASP A 87 7.35 9.93 8.15
N ASP A 88 8.38 9.50 8.89
CA ASP A 88 9.79 9.61 8.51
C ASP A 88 10.28 8.48 7.60
N LEU A 89 9.49 7.41 7.44
CA LEU A 89 9.83 6.28 6.58
C LEU A 89 9.41 6.57 5.12
N PRO A 90 10.33 6.60 4.14
CA PRO A 90 10.01 6.87 2.74
C PRO A 90 9.32 5.68 2.02
N LEU A 91 8.76 4.72 2.76
CA LEU A 91 8.15 3.50 2.24
C LEU A 91 6.71 3.39 2.71
N SER A 92 5.78 3.32 1.77
CA SER A 92 4.39 3.00 2.09
C SER A 92 4.27 1.58 2.67
N SER A 93 3.21 1.34 3.45
CA SER A 93 2.85 -0.01 3.92
C SER A 93 2.82 -1.04 2.77
N SER A 94 2.26 -0.65 1.62
CA SER A 94 2.22 -1.51 0.43
C SER A 94 3.61 -1.82 -0.14
N ALA A 95 4.57 -0.90 -0.07
CA ALA A 95 5.94 -1.12 -0.50
C ALA A 95 6.63 -2.16 0.40
N LEU A 96 6.47 -2.03 1.73
CA LEU A 96 7.01 -3.00 2.70
C LEU A 96 6.48 -4.42 2.45
N TYR A 97 5.16 -4.58 2.28
CA TYR A 97 4.58 -5.90 1.98
C TYR A 97 5.11 -6.50 0.66
N ARG A 98 5.35 -5.66 -0.36
CA ARG A 98 5.90 -6.11 -1.64
C ARG A 98 7.36 -6.51 -1.52
N ALA A 99 8.16 -5.75 -0.79
CA ALA A 99 9.56 -6.05 -0.51
C ALA A 99 9.71 -7.40 0.19
N ILE A 100 8.92 -7.64 1.25
CA ILE A 100 8.91 -8.94 1.96
C ILE A 100 8.50 -10.09 1.02
N ALA A 101 7.52 -9.88 0.14
CA ALA A 101 7.10 -10.90 -0.81
C ALA A 101 8.20 -11.24 -1.85
N LEU A 102 9.02 -10.25 -2.25
CA LEU A 102 10.17 -10.47 -3.12
C LEU A 102 11.31 -11.19 -2.39
N PHE A 103 11.58 -10.82 -1.14
CA PHE A 103 12.52 -11.57 -0.30
C PHE A 103 12.09 -13.04 -0.15
N GLU A 104 10.81 -13.30 0.13
CA GLU A 104 10.30 -14.66 0.21
C GLU A 104 10.41 -15.43 -1.12
N LEU A 105 10.24 -14.74 -2.25
CA LEU A 105 10.45 -15.32 -3.58
C LEU A 105 11.93 -15.69 -3.78
N SER A 106 12.85 -14.78 -3.43
CA SER A 106 14.29 -15.00 -3.50
C SER A 106 14.74 -16.20 -2.68
N GLU A 107 14.35 -16.26 -1.40
CA GLU A 107 14.64 -17.41 -0.52
C GLU A 107 14.09 -18.73 -1.08
N ARG A 108 12.86 -18.70 -1.63
CA ARG A 108 12.25 -19.90 -2.20
C ARG A 108 12.98 -20.39 -3.45
N LEU A 109 13.49 -19.48 -4.27
CA LEU A 109 14.13 -19.81 -5.54
C LEU A 109 15.65 -19.98 -5.42
N GLY A 110 16.26 -19.61 -4.28
CA GLY A 110 17.71 -19.66 -4.08
C GLY A 110 18.43 -18.45 -4.68
N GLY A 111 17.83 -17.26 -4.58
CA GLY A 111 18.28 -16.03 -5.22
C GLY A 111 17.44 -15.64 -6.44
N ILE A 112 17.45 -14.35 -6.79
CA ILE A 112 16.83 -13.82 -8.02
C ILE A 112 17.77 -13.03 -8.93
N ASP A 113 19.04 -12.88 -8.52
CA ASP A 113 20.02 -12.00 -9.19
C ASP A 113 20.23 -12.37 -10.66
N GLY A 114 20.16 -13.67 -10.99
CA GLY A 114 20.30 -14.13 -12.38
C GLY A 114 19.21 -13.59 -13.31
N TRP A 115 17.96 -13.47 -12.83
CA TRP A 115 16.86 -12.96 -13.63
C TRP A 115 16.84 -11.44 -13.68
N SER A 116 17.17 -10.75 -12.58
CA SER A 116 17.26 -9.28 -12.56
C SER A 116 18.43 -8.78 -13.41
N ALA A 117 19.59 -9.44 -13.37
CA ALA A 117 20.72 -9.17 -14.26
C ALA A 117 20.37 -9.41 -15.74
N SER A 118 19.39 -10.29 -16.02
CA SER A 118 18.85 -10.53 -17.36
C SER A 118 17.73 -9.55 -17.76
N GLY A 119 17.47 -8.51 -16.96
CA GLY A 119 16.51 -7.45 -17.27
C GLY A 119 15.12 -7.60 -16.65
N LEU A 120 14.86 -8.66 -15.86
CA LEU A 120 13.56 -8.80 -15.21
C LEU A 120 13.44 -7.89 -13.98
N GLY A 121 12.75 -6.76 -14.14
CA GLY A 121 12.45 -5.84 -13.05
C GLY A 121 11.39 -6.33 -12.04
N ILE A 122 11.13 -5.51 -11.01
CA ILE A 122 10.18 -5.78 -9.91
C ILE A 122 8.80 -6.22 -10.41
N SER A 123 8.29 -5.58 -11.47
CA SER A 123 6.99 -5.89 -12.04
C SER A 123 6.89 -7.33 -12.53
N HIS A 124 7.95 -7.86 -13.15
CA HIS A 124 8.00 -9.27 -13.60
C HIS A 124 7.98 -10.22 -12.41
N MET A 125 8.85 -10.00 -11.42
CA MET A 125 8.94 -10.85 -10.22
C MET A 125 7.62 -10.92 -9.46
N ARG A 126 6.87 -9.82 -9.41
CA ARG A 126 5.57 -9.77 -8.74
C ARG A 126 4.49 -10.60 -9.43
N LEU A 127 4.57 -10.80 -10.75
CA LEU A 127 3.56 -11.54 -11.50
C LEU A 127 3.56 -13.03 -11.20
N VAL A 128 4.70 -13.59 -10.79
CA VAL A 128 4.80 -15.02 -10.43
C VAL A 128 4.45 -15.30 -8.97
N LEU A 129 4.24 -14.26 -8.15
CA LEU A 129 3.85 -14.45 -6.74
C LEU A 129 2.54 -15.23 -6.62
N GLY A 130 2.53 -16.16 -5.66
CA GLY A 130 1.39 -17.05 -5.38
C GLY A 130 1.30 -18.29 -6.27
N LEU A 131 2.13 -18.41 -7.31
CA LEU A 131 2.25 -19.64 -8.09
C LEU A 131 3.07 -20.70 -7.32
N PRO A 132 2.91 -22.00 -7.63
CA PRO A 132 3.81 -23.04 -7.15
C PRO A 132 5.26 -22.77 -7.53
N ARG A 133 6.22 -23.18 -6.68
CA ARG A 133 7.66 -22.96 -6.87
C ARG A 133 8.14 -23.28 -8.29
N GLU A 134 7.74 -24.44 -8.81
CA GLU A 134 8.16 -24.90 -10.15
C GLU A 134 7.65 -23.97 -11.25
N GLU A 135 6.40 -23.50 -11.16
CA GLU A 135 5.84 -22.54 -12.11
C GLU A 135 6.48 -21.15 -11.99
N GLN A 136 6.85 -20.74 -10.77
CA GLN A 136 7.57 -19.48 -10.58
C GLN A 136 8.90 -19.50 -11.32
N ARG A 137 9.68 -20.57 -11.12
CA ARG A 137 10.98 -20.75 -11.80
C ARG A 137 10.79 -20.83 -13.31
N ARG A 138 9.93 -21.74 -13.79
CA ARG A 138 9.67 -21.95 -15.22
C ARG A 138 9.31 -20.65 -15.93
N LEU A 139 8.36 -19.87 -15.39
CA LEU A 139 7.92 -18.63 -16.03
C LEU A 139 8.99 -17.54 -16.02
N LEU A 140 9.83 -17.45 -14.99
CA LEU A 140 10.94 -16.49 -14.97
C LEU A 140 12.05 -16.90 -15.96
N ASP A 141 12.35 -18.20 -16.06
CA ASP A 141 13.31 -18.74 -17.03
C ASP A 141 12.81 -18.51 -18.48
N GLU A 142 11.54 -18.79 -18.76
CA GLU A 142 10.91 -18.51 -20.06
C GLU A 142 10.86 -17.01 -20.37
N ALA A 143 10.56 -16.17 -19.38
CA ALA A 143 10.56 -14.72 -19.56
C ALA A 143 11.94 -14.20 -19.97
N VAL A 144 13.03 -14.73 -19.40
CA VAL A 144 14.39 -14.40 -19.86
C VAL A 144 14.65 -14.97 -21.24
N ALA A 145 14.39 -16.26 -21.46
CA ALA A 145 14.69 -16.93 -22.73
C ALA A 145 13.97 -16.30 -23.93
N HIS A 146 12.76 -15.78 -23.72
CA HIS A 146 11.94 -15.17 -24.75
C HIS A 146 11.86 -13.64 -24.66
N SER A 147 12.63 -13.03 -23.75
CA SER A 147 12.61 -11.58 -23.50
C SER A 147 11.19 -11.02 -23.31
N TRP A 148 10.36 -11.73 -22.53
CA TRP A 148 8.98 -11.34 -22.33
C TRP A 148 8.86 -9.98 -21.65
N THR A 149 7.94 -9.18 -22.17
CA THR A 149 7.43 -8.00 -21.49
C THR A 149 6.59 -8.39 -20.28
N VAL A 150 6.34 -7.41 -19.40
CA VAL A 150 5.44 -7.57 -18.23
C VAL A 150 4.07 -8.10 -18.66
N ALA A 151 3.54 -7.64 -19.79
CA ALA A 151 2.22 -8.03 -20.28
C ALA A 151 2.17 -9.50 -20.74
N GLU A 152 3.25 -10.01 -21.34
CA GLU A 152 3.35 -11.41 -21.76
C GLU A 152 3.48 -12.34 -20.57
N LEU A 153 4.35 -12.00 -19.61
CA LEU A 153 4.46 -12.77 -18.37
C LEU A 153 3.15 -12.73 -17.56
N GLU A 154 2.41 -11.62 -17.57
CA GLU A 154 1.11 -11.53 -16.90
C GLU A 154 0.09 -12.48 -17.53
N ARG A 155 0.06 -12.56 -18.86
CA ARG A 155 -0.81 -13.48 -19.61
C ARG A 155 -0.52 -14.93 -19.22
N GLU A 156 0.75 -15.33 -19.25
CA GLU A 156 1.15 -16.71 -18.93
C GLU A 156 0.95 -17.05 -17.44
N ALA A 157 1.27 -16.11 -16.54
CA ALA A 157 1.00 -16.29 -15.11
C ALA A 157 -0.51 -16.36 -14.83
N THR A 158 -1.36 -15.70 -15.60
CA THR A 158 -2.83 -15.79 -15.48
C THR A 158 -3.33 -17.13 -15.99
N ALA A 159 -2.90 -17.55 -17.19
CA ALA A 159 -3.25 -18.86 -17.76
C ALA A 159 -2.82 -20.01 -16.84
N THR A 160 -1.65 -19.90 -16.22
CA THR A 160 -1.15 -20.89 -15.24
C THR A 160 -2.05 -20.99 -14.02
N ARG A 161 -2.59 -19.87 -13.51
CA ARG A 161 -3.54 -19.88 -12.38
C ARG A 161 -4.87 -20.51 -12.74
N GLU A 162 -5.36 -20.27 -13.95
CA GLU A 162 -6.65 -20.82 -14.42
C GLU A 162 -6.60 -22.33 -14.60
N ARG A 163 -5.45 -22.87 -15.03
CA ARG A 163 -5.24 -24.33 -15.20
C ARG A 163 -5.08 -25.08 -13.88
N GLN A 164 -4.79 -24.38 -12.77
CA GLN A 164 -4.58 -25.04 -11.48
C GLN A 164 -5.91 -25.23 -10.75
N PRO A 165 -6.21 -26.46 -10.26
CA PRO A 165 -7.35 -26.65 -9.37
C PRO A 165 -7.15 -25.74 -8.17
N GLN A 166 -8.19 -24.97 -7.80
CA GLN A 166 -8.16 -23.91 -6.79
C GLN A 166 -7.45 -24.36 -5.50
N ARG A 167 -6.11 -24.24 -5.46
CA ARG A 167 -5.39 -24.26 -4.19
C ARG A 167 -5.88 -23.03 -3.46
N ARG A 168 -6.34 -23.23 -2.22
CA ARG A 168 -6.73 -22.16 -1.30
C ARG A 168 -5.66 -21.08 -1.37
N SER A 169 -5.99 -19.99 -2.06
CA SER A 169 -5.11 -18.84 -2.25
C SER A 169 -4.54 -18.48 -0.88
N ARG A 170 -3.22 -18.31 -0.79
CA ARG A 170 -2.55 -17.78 0.41
C ARG A 170 -3.22 -16.46 0.78
N GLY A 171 -4.19 -16.52 1.69
CA GLY A 171 -4.80 -15.41 2.40
C GLY A 171 -4.88 -14.11 1.59
N GLY A 172 -5.48 -14.16 0.41
CA GLY A 172 -5.91 -12.96 -0.31
C GLY A 172 -7.42 -12.91 -0.25
N ARG A 173 -8.00 -11.73 0.04
CA ARG A 173 -9.45 -11.55 -0.12
C ARG A 173 -9.82 -12.09 -1.51
N PRO A 174 -10.75 -13.05 -1.62
CA PRO A 174 -11.19 -13.56 -2.91
C PRO A 174 -11.41 -12.39 -3.85
N ARG A 175 -10.90 -12.48 -5.08
CA ARG A 175 -11.12 -11.43 -6.07
C ARG A 175 -12.63 -11.32 -6.21
N LEU A 176 -13.19 -10.24 -5.64
CA LEU A 176 -14.61 -9.97 -5.74
C LEU A 176 -14.98 -10.01 -7.23
N PRO A 177 -16.06 -10.70 -7.60
CA PRO A 177 -16.58 -10.65 -8.96
C PRO A 177 -16.66 -9.20 -9.44
N ARG A 178 -16.46 -8.97 -10.73
CA ARG A 178 -16.39 -7.61 -11.29
C ARG A 178 -17.65 -6.81 -10.96
N PHE A 179 -18.82 -7.42 -11.01
CA PHE A 179 -20.09 -6.78 -10.63
C PHE A 179 -20.07 -6.30 -9.18
N VAL A 180 -19.56 -7.10 -8.24
CA VAL A 180 -19.46 -6.70 -6.82
C VAL A 180 -18.52 -5.51 -6.64
N LYS A 181 -17.43 -5.44 -7.41
CA LYS A 181 -16.53 -4.26 -7.39
C LYS A 181 -17.22 -3.01 -7.95
N SER A 182 -17.97 -3.14 -9.04
CA SER A 182 -18.70 -2.04 -9.66
C SER A 182 -19.79 -1.49 -8.74
N ILE A 183 -20.60 -2.35 -8.13
CA ILE A 183 -21.63 -1.94 -7.15
C ILE A 183 -20.99 -1.25 -5.94
N ASN A 184 -19.91 -1.80 -5.39
CA ASN A 184 -19.20 -1.17 -4.28
C ASN A 184 -18.64 0.22 -4.63
N ARG A 185 -18.29 0.48 -5.89
CA ARG A 185 -17.86 1.82 -6.35
C ARG A 185 -19.05 2.78 -6.45
N LEU A 186 -20.16 2.33 -7.05
CA LEU A 186 -21.39 3.12 -7.14
C LEU A 186 -21.92 3.51 -5.76
N VAL A 187 -22.05 2.54 -4.84
CA VAL A 187 -22.51 2.80 -3.46
C VAL A 187 -21.61 3.82 -2.76
N ARG A 188 -20.28 3.72 -2.91
CA ARG A 188 -19.36 4.68 -2.29
C ARG A 188 -19.51 6.09 -2.85
N GLY A 189 -19.68 6.22 -4.17
CA GLY A 189 -19.88 7.54 -4.78
C GLY A 189 -21.23 8.15 -4.42
N VAL A 190 -22.29 7.35 -4.33
CA VAL A 190 -23.64 7.80 -3.91
C VAL A 190 -23.64 8.25 -2.45
N VAL A 191 -23.01 7.49 -1.55
CA VAL A 191 -22.96 7.83 -0.11
C VAL A 191 -22.12 9.09 0.19
N ARG A 192 -21.20 9.47 -0.71
CA ARG A 192 -20.36 10.65 -0.55
C ARG A 192 -20.87 11.88 -1.29
N GLU A 193 -22.04 11.81 -1.93
CA GLU A 193 -22.56 12.86 -2.82
C GLU A 193 -21.61 13.25 -3.98
N GLU A 194 -20.54 12.47 -4.20
CA GLU A 194 -19.52 12.75 -5.23
C GLU A 194 -19.97 12.30 -6.64
N LEU A 195 -20.89 11.34 -6.73
CA LEU A 195 -21.23 10.72 -8.02
C LEU A 195 -22.27 11.50 -8.85
N LEU A 196 -23.13 12.29 -8.18
CA LEU A 196 -24.22 13.06 -8.79
C LEU A 196 -24.24 14.47 -8.19
N GLY A 197 -23.12 15.17 -8.30
CA GLY A 197 -23.04 16.60 -7.97
C GLY A 197 -23.81 17.45 -9.00
N ASP A 198 -24.15 18.68 -8.61
CA ASP A 198 -24.71 19.71 -9.50
C ASP A 198 -26.00 19.31 -10.25
N LEU A 199 -26.89 18.56 -9.58
CA LEU A 199 -28.19 18.15 -10.17
C LEU A 199 -29.05 19.33 -10.63
N ASP A 200 -28.87 20.52 -10.05
CA ASP A 200 -29.58 21.73 -10.45
C ASP A 200 -29.23 22.18 -11.87
N ALA A 201 -28.05 21.82 -12.38
CA ALA A 201 -27.62 22.11 -13.75
C ALA A 201 -28.53 21.47 -14.81
N VAL A 202 -29.30 20.43 -14.45
CA VAL A 202 -30.28 19.79 -15.34
C VAL A 202 -31.34 20.79 -15.84
N THR A 203 -31.64 21.84 -15.07
CA THR A 203 -32.62 22.86 -15.46
C THR A 203 -32.15 23.75 -16.61
N GLU A 204 -30.84 23.83 -16.84
CA GLU A 204 -30.21 24.63 -17.89
C GLU A 204 -29.81 23.77 -19.11
N MET A 205 -30.05 22.46 -19.08
CA MET A 205 -29.66 21.55 -20.16
C MET A 205 -30.62 21.58 -21.34
N GLU A 206 -30.07 21.40 -22.54
CA GLU A 206 -30.88 21.29 -23.76
C GLU A 206 -31.70 19.99 -23.76
N PRO A 207 -32.93 19.99 -24.32
CA PRO A 207 -33.81 18.81 -24.32
C PRO A 207 -33.18 17.55 -24.92
N GLU A 208 -32.33 17.70 -25.93
CA GLU A 208 -31.61 16.59 -26.57
C GLU A 208 -30.59 15.95 -25.62
N GLN A 209 -29.88 16.75 -24.83
CA GLN A 209 -28.93 16.26 -23.82
C GLN A 209 -29.65 15.54 -22.68
N ILE A 210 -30.83 16.05 -22.28
CA ILE A 210 -31.69 15.39 -21.28
C ILE A 210 -32.18 14.04 -21.81
N ALA A 211 -32.58 13.96 -23.08
CA ALA A 211 -33.03 12.71 -23.69
C ALA A 211 -31.91 11.66 -23.76
N GLU A 212 -30.69 12.07 -24.10
CA GLU A 212 -29.51 11.19 -24.11
C GLU A 212 -29.17 10.67 -22.71
N LEU A 213 -29.14 11.55 -21.70
CA LEU A 213 -28.90 11.14 -20.30
C LEU A 213 -29.97 10.16 -19.79
N ARG A 214 -31.25 10.37 -20.18
CA ARG A 214 -32.33 9.44 -19.84
C ARG A 214 -32.14 8.07 -20.48
N SER A 215 -31.67 8.01 -21.73
CA SER A 215 -31.35 6.76 -22.42
C SER A 215 -30.23 6.00 -21.70
N GLN A 216 -29.15 6.70 -21.35
CA GLN A 216 -28.03 6.12 -20.60
C GLN A 216 -28.46 5.63 -19.21
N LEU A 217 -29.30 6.39 -18.50
CA LEU A 217 -29.84 5.98 -17.20
C LEU A 217 -30.74 4.75 -17.32
N ALA A 218 -31.55 4.66 -18.37
CA ALA A 218 -32.39 3.48 -18.63
C ALA A 218 -31.55 2.22 -18.89
N GLU A 219 -30.43 2.34 -19.61
CA GLU A 219 -29.51 1.21 -19.81
C GLU A 219 -28.88 0.76 -18.48
N VAL A 220 -28.45 1.70 -17.63
CA VAL A 220 -27.92 1.39 -16.29
C VAL A 220 -28.99 0.69 -15.44
N GLN A 221 -30.23 1.18 -15.44
CA GLN A 221 -31.35 0.56 -14.72
C GLN A 221 -31.62 -0.87 -15.19
N LEU A 222 -31.62 -1.11 -16.51
CA LEU A 222 -31.79 -2.45 -17.07
C LEU A 222 -30.71 -3.41 -16.58
N ARG A 223 -29.44 -3.00 -16.58
CA ARG A 223 -28.33 -3.83 -16.08
C ARG A 223 -28.42 -4.09 -14.58
N CYS A 224 -28.91 -3.13 -13.80
CA CYS A 224 -29.19 -3.32 -12.39
C CYS A 224 -30.32 -4.35 -12.16
N ALA A 225 -31.40 -4.29 -12.94
CA ALA A 225 -32.51 -5.24 -12.86
C ALA A 225 -32.08 -6.67 -13.24
N GLU A 226 -31.27 -6.83 -14.29
CA GLU A 226 -30.66 -8.12 -14.65
C GLU A 226 -29.82 -8.70 -13.50
N LEU A 227 -29.04 -7.86 -12.83
CA LEU A 227 -28.24 -8.25 -11.68
C LEU A 227 -29.12 -8.65 -10.49
N GLU A 228 -30.17 -7.89 -10.17
CA GLU A 228 -31.12 -8.22 -9.11
C GLU A 228 -31.79 -9.57 -9.37
N GLN A 229 -32.25 -9.81 -10.60
CA GLN A 229 -32.86 -11.09 -10.97
C GLN A 229 -31.87 -12.25 -10.86
N ALA A 230 -30.61 -12.06 -11.28
CA ALA A 230 -29.57 -13.06 -11.11
C ALA A 230 -29.29 -13.36 -9.61
N LEU A 231 -29.31 -12.34 -8.76
CA LEU A 231 -29.14 -12.50 -7.32
C LEU A 231 -30.34 -13.18 -6.64
N ALA A 232 -31.56 -12.96 -7.13
CA ALA A 232 -32.78 -13.57 -6.59
C ALA A 232 -32.91 -15.07 -6.91
N ASN A 233 -32.24 -15.52 -7.97
CA ASN A 233 -32.22 -16.91 -8.43
C ASN A 233 -31.03 -17.73 -7.88
N CYS A 234 -30.22 -17.15 -6.98
CA CYS A 234 -29.10 -17.81 -6.29
C CYS A 234 -29.49 -18.18 -4.86
#